data_AF-A0A354V8S4-F1
#
_entry.id   AF-A0A354V8S4-F1
#
_cell.length_a   1.000
_cell.length_b   1.000
_cell.length_c   1.000
_cell.angle_alpha   90.00
_cell.angle_beta   90.00
_cell.angle_gamma   90.00
#
_symmetry.space_group_name_H-M   'P 1'
#
loop_
_entity.id
_entity.type
_entity.pdbx_description
1 polymer ?
#
loop_
_entity_poly.entity_id
_entity_poly.type
_entity_poly.pdbx_seq_one_letter_code
_entity_poly.pdbx_strand_id
1 'polypeptide(L)'
;MRLLVRFLGFLFAAGTVVFLVGVAAVAGLIWHFSKDLPDYSQLQDYEPPVMTRVHAADGALLGEYSKERRLYLPIQAVPKLVINS
;
A
#
# COMPACT_ATOMS: atom_id res chain seq x y z
N MET A 1 -52.92 -1.19 -17.89
CA MET A 1 -51.59 -1.63 -18.38
C MET A 1 -50.62 -0.47 -18.65
N ARG A 2 -51.02 0.61 -19.34
CA ARG A 2 -50.13 1.77 -19.63
C ARG A 2 -49.56 2.49 -18.40
N LEU A 3 -50.36 2.64 -17.33
CA LEU A 3 -49.92 3.28 -16.08
C LEU A 3 -48.83 2.48 -15.36
N LEU A 4 -48.91 1.14 -15.37
CA LEU A 4 -47.96 0.26 -14.69
C LEU A 4 -46.58 0.29 -15.36
N VAL A 5 -46.54 0.34 -16.69
CA VAL A 5 -45.28 0.48 -17.46
C VAL A 5 -44.64 1.86 -17.21
N ARG A 6 -45.43 2.93 -17.12
CA ARG A 6 -44.92 4.27 -16.80
C ARG A 6 -44.38 4.36 -15.37
N PHE A 7 -45.04 3.70 -14.42
CA PHE A 7 -44.59 3.63 -13.02
C PHE A 7 -43.28 2.84 -12.89
N LEU A 8 -43.17 1.70 -13.58
CA LEU A 8 -41.95 0.90 -13.59
C LEU A 8 -40.78 1.64 -14.27
N GLY A 9 -41.05 2.37 -15.35
CA GLY A 9 -40.06 3.23 -16.00
C GLY A 9 -39.59 4.39 -15.11
N PHE A 10 -40.49 4.97 -14.33
CA PHE A 10 -40.14 6.01 -13.34
C PHE A 10 -39.28 5.45 -12.20
N LEU A 11 -39.63 4.29 -11.65
CA LEU A 11 -38.82 3.61 -10.64
C LEU A 11 -37.43 3.26 -11.15
N PHE A 12 -37.33 2.77 -12.39
CA PHE A 12 -36.05 2.48 -13.03
C PHE A 12 -35.21 3.75 -13.20
N ALA A 13 -35.81 4.84 -13.69
CA ALA A 13 -35.11 6.13 -13.83
C ALA A 13 -34.67 6.72 -12.48
N ALA A 14 -35.50 6.61 -11.44
CA ALA A 14 -35.11 7.02 -10.09
C ALA A 14 -33.97 6.16 -9.54
N GLY A 15 -34.02 4.85 -9.76
CA GLY A 15 -32.97 3.91 -9.35
C GLY A 15 -31.63 4.18 -10.05
N THR A 16 -31.63 4.47 -11.36
CA THR A 16 -30.41 4.80 -12.09
C THR A 16 -29.80 6.13 -11.63
N VAL A 17 -30.62 7.13 -11.32
CA VAL A 17 -30.13 8.40 -10.76
C VAL A 17 -29.47 8.18 -9.40
N VAL A 18 -30.11 7.45 -8.50
CA VAL A 18 -29.52 7.12 -7.18
C VAL A 18 -28.22 6.34 -7.34
N PHE A 19 -28.19 5.38 -8.26
CA PHE A 19 -26.98 4.60 -8.55
C PHE A 19 -25.83 5.48 -9.03
N LEU A 20 -26.08 6.39 -9.98
CA LEU A 20 -25.06 7.29 -10.50
C LEU A 20 -24.52 8.24 -9.42
N VAL A 21 -25.40 8.76 -8.57
CA VAL A 21 -24.99 9.58 -7.41
C VAL A 21 -24.13 8.75 -6.44
N GLY A 22 -24.50 7.49 -6.18
CA GLY A 22 -23.72 6.58 -5.37
C GLY A 22 -22.32 6.33 -5.93
N VAL A 23 -22.20 6.06 -7.24
CA VAL A 23 -20.91 5.88 -7.91
C VAL A 23 -20.06 7.14 -7.83
N ALA A 24 -20.65 8.32 -8.08
CA ALA A 24 -19.94 9.59 -7.97
C ALA A 24 -19.42 9.85 -6.55
N ALA A 25 -20.21 9.52 -5.53
CA ALA A 25 -19.79 9.65 -4.13
C ALA A 25 -18.61 8.72 -3.79
N VAL A 26 -18.66 7.45 -4.22
CA VAL A 26 -17.56 6.50 -4.01
C VAL A 26 -16.30 6.94 -4.75
N ALA A 27 -16.42 7.37 -6.01
CA ALA A 27 -15.28 7.88 -6.78
C ALA A 27 -14.67 9.13 -6.14
N GLY A 28 -15.52 10.04 -5.64
CA GLY A 28 -15.09 11.23 -4.89
C GLY A 28 -14.35 10.89 -3.60
N LEU A 29 -14.83 9.90 -2.84
CA LEU A 29 -14.15 9.41 -1.64
C LEU A 29 -12.77 8.83 -1.98
N ILE A 30 -12.68 7.95 -2.97
CA ILE A 30 -11.40 7.38 -3.41
C ILE A 30 -10.44 8.49 -3.81
N TRP A 31 -10.88 9.45 -4.63
CA TRP A 31 -10.03 10.57 -5.06
C TRP A 31 -9.63 11.52 -3.93
N HIS A 32 -10.45 11.64 -2.88
CA HIS A 32 -10.12 12.42 -1.70
C HIS A 32 -9.02 11.72 -0.91
N PHE A 33 -9.21 10.45 -0.54
CA PHE A 33 -8.25 9.69 0.25
C PHE A 33 -6.95 9.42 -0.51
N SER A 34 -7.01 9.14 -1.82
CA SER A 34 -5.82 8.88 -2.63
C SER A 34 -4.82 10.03 -2.70
N LYS A 35 -5.22 11.29 -2.43
CA LYS A 35 -4.26 12.42 -2.46
C LYS A 35 -3.33 12.48 -1.28
N ASP A 36 -3.78 11.98 -0.13
CA ASP A 36 -3.01 12.00 1.10
C ASP A 36 -2.13 10.76 1.24
N LEU A 37 -2.27 9.79 0.32
CA LEU A 37 -1.42 8.60 0.30
C LEU A 37 -0.06 8.94 -0.32
N PRO A 38 1.05 8.70 0.41
CA PRO A 38 2.39 8.85 -0.15
C PRO A 38 2.61 7.86 -1.28
N ASP A 39 3.48 8.22 -2.22
CA ASP A 39 3.84 7.37 -3.35
C ASP A 39 4.47 6.06 -2.87
N TYR A 40 4.00 4.94 -3.42
CA TYR A 40 4.45 3.60 -3.06
C TYR A 40 5.91 3.34 -3.51
N SER A 41 6.44 4.17 -4.42
CA SER A 41 7.82 4.11 -4.89
C SER A 41 8.85 4.14 -3.75
N GLN A 42 8.55 4.84 -2.64
CA GLN A 42 9.44 4.89 -1.48
C GLN A 42 9.62 3.55 -0.78
N LEU A 43 8.65 2.64 -0.91
CA LEU A 43 8.76 1.27 -0.36
C LEU A 43 9.55 0.35 -1.29
N GLN A 44 9.67 0.69 -2.59
CA GLN A 44 10.43 -0.10 -3.55
C GLN A 44 11.93 0.08 -3.35
N ASP A 45 12.35 1.32 -3.12
CA ASP A 45 13.77 1.70 -2.95
C ASP A 45 14.12 1.99 -1.48
N TYR A 46 13.45 1.32 -0.53
CA TYR A 46 13.75 1.50 0.88
C TYR A 46 15.12 0.88 1.21
N GLU A 47 16.09 1.75 1.51
CA GLU A 47 17.44 1.36 1.92
C GLU A 47 17.56 1.44 3.45
N PRO A 48 17.44 0.31 4.18
CA PRO A 48 17.46 0.34 5.63
C PRO A 48 18.83 0.76 6.16
N PRO A 49 18.89 1.57 7.23
CA PRO A 49 20.15 1.91 7.85
C PRO A 49 20.83 0.65 8.39
N VAL A 50 22.04 0.37 7.91
CA VAL A 50 22.89 -0.74 8.35
C VAL A 50 23.97 -0.27 9.32
N MET A 51 24.51 -1.20 10.08
CA MET A 51 25.59 -0.93 11.03
C MET A 51 26.92 -0.60 10.32
N THR A 52 27.63 0.39 10.84
CA THR A 52 29.00 0.70 10.41
C THR A 52 29.97 -0.22 11.13
N ARG A 53 30.88 -0.84 10.37
CA ARG A 53 31.87 -1.79 10.89
C ARG A 53 33.28 -1.25 10.70
N VAL A 54 34.05 -1.18 11.78
CA VAL A 54 35.45 -0.71 11.76
C VAL A 54 36.38 -1.90 11.86
N HIS A 55 37.31 -2.03 10.91
CA HIS A 55 38.28 -3.12 10.84
C HIS A 55 39.72 -2.60 11.08
N ALA A 56 40.56 -3.44 11.66
CA ALA A 56 42.00 -3.22 11.82
C ALA A 56 42.75 -3.49 10.51
N ALA A 57 44.05 -3.12 10.47
CA ALA A 57 44.89 -3.29 9.28
C ALA A 57 45.09 -4.76 8.86
N ASP A 58 44.91 -5.69 9.79
CA ASP A 58 44.92 -7.14 9.58
C ASP A 58 43.53 -7.71 9.19
N GLY A 59 42.51 -6.86 9.09
CA GLY A 59 41.12 -7.22 8.80
C GLY A 59 40.28 -7.58 10.01
N ALA A 60 40.84 -7.64 11.22
CA ALA A 60 40.10 -7.98 12.43
C ALA A 60 39.03 -6.92 12.75
N LEU A 61 37.86 -7.36 13.26
CA LEU A 61 36.78 -6.46 13.64
C LEU A 61 37.14 -5.70 14.93
N LEU A 62 37.25 -4.37 14.85
CA LEU A 62 37.51 -3.51 16.02
C LEU A 62 36.23 -3.08 16.72
N GLY A 63 35.15 -2.84 15.98
CA GLY A 63 33.88 -2.42 16.55
C GLY A 63 32.79 -2.18 15.53
N GLU A 64 31.55 -2.15 16.03
CA GLU A 64 30.34 -1.94 15.25
C GLU A 64 29.54 -0.78 15.87
N TYR A 65 29.08 0.16 15.03
CA TYR A 65 28.32 1.32 15.44
C TYR A 65 26.97 1.34 14.72
N SER A 66 25.87 1.36 15.46
CA SER A 66 24.54 1.52 14.89
C SER A 66 23.54 2.06 15.91
N LYS A 67 22.50 2.76 15.42
CA LYS A 67 21.33 3.15 16.24
C LYS A 67 20.43 1.96 16.51
N GLU A 68 20.34 1.05 15.54
CA GLU A 68 19.58 -0.18 15.60
C GLU A 68 20.41 -1.33 15.07
N ARG A 69 20.24 -2.51 15.66
CA ARG A 69 21.03 -3.70 15.31
C ARG A 69 20.40 -4.42 14.11
N ARG A 70 20.41 -3.77 12.95
CA ARG A 70 19.84 -4.27 11.69
C ARG A 70 20.94 -4.80 10.77
N LEU A 71 20.70 -5.96 10.17
CA LEU A 71 21.51 -6.53 9.10
C LEU A 71 20.66 -6.57 7.83
N TYR A 72 21.17 -6.02 6.73
CA TYR A 72 20.53 -6.17 5.44
C TYR A 72 20.60 -7.63 5.01
N LEU A 73 19.44 -8.25 4.77
CA LEU A 73 19.34 -9.62 4.30
C LEU A 73 18.49 -9.66 3.03
N PRO A 74 19.02 -10.12 1.90
CA PRO A 74 18.24 -10.26 0.67
C PRO A 74 17.13 -11.30 0.87
N ILE A 75 15.95 -11.09 0.28
CA ILE A 75 14.77 -11.95 0.49
C ILE A 75 15.04 -13.41 0.11
N GLN A 76 15.96 -13.67 -0.83
CA GLN A 76 16.34 -15.01 -1.26
C GLN A 76 17.08 -15.80 -0.17
N ALA A 77 17.69 -15.12 0.80
CA ALA A 77 18.37 -15.73 1.94
C ALA A 77 17.41 -16.01 3.12
N VAL A 78 16.18 -15.49 3.08
CA VAL A 78 15.18 -15.72 4.14
C VAL A 78 14.53 -17.10 3.96
N PRO A 79 14.49 -17.96 4.99
CA PRO A 79 13.82 -19.25 4.91
C PRO A 79 12.32 -19.12 4.59
N LYS A 80 11.81 -19.93 3.66
CA LYS A 80 10.39 -19.92 3.24
C LYS A 80 9.40 -20.09 4.39
N LEU A 81 9.79 -20.83 5.43
CA LEU A 81 8.95 -21.07 6.61
C LEU A 81 8.62 -19.75 7.35
N VAL A 82 9.56 -18.80 7.36
CA VAL A 82 9.37 -17.49 8.01
C VAL A 82 8.56 -16.54 7.14
N ILE A 83 8.62 -16.70 5.81
CA ILE A 83 7.84 -15.87 4.87
C ILE A 83 6.36 -16.24 4.92
N ASN A 84 6.05 -17.53 5.13
CA ASN A 84 4.70 -18.07 5.06
C ASN A 84 4.09 -18.42 6.44
N SER A 85 4.62 -17.83 7.52
CA SER A 85 4.14 -18.07 8.89
C SER A 85 2.86 -17.32 9.23
#